data_AF-A0A6V7Y190-F1
#
_entry.id   AF-A0A6V7Y190-F1
#
_cell.length_a   1.000
_cell.length_b   1.000
_cell.length_c   1.000
_cell.angle_alpha   90.00
_cell.angle_beta   90.00
_cell.angle_gamma   90.00
#
_symmetry.space_group_name_H-M   'P 1'
#
loop_
_entity.id
_entity.type
_entity.pdbx_description
1 polymer ?
#
loop_
_entity_poly.entity_id
_entity_poly.type
_entity_poly.pdbx_seq_one_letter_code
_entity_poly.pdbx_strand_id
1 'polypeptide(L)'
;MDGRALKIWNEHNGQPFTSIEPGSDLNDFTHYQNSGIIFFANDDPKIKQYFIPALGPAPKWCSHLESISEELEIDNNSNVYDDFKFVTRTQMDEFGLQHLIGTNAARAYMHGYFIEMKAYTKARGQNKLSAVEEYRERKLKEKLEKERQVSFVKRTTSVILPKVNRELASRLQSDVSFIVE
;
A
#
# COMPACT_ATOMS: atom_id res chain seq x y z
N MET A 1 -27.00 0.71 -46.99
CA MET A 1 -26.32 0.69 -45.69
C MET A 1 -25.72 -0.70 -45.52
N ASP A 2 -24.50 -0.81 -45.01
CA ASP A 2 -23.99 -2.11 -44.55
C ASP A 2 -24.75 -2.46 -43.26
N GLY A 3 -25.35 -3.65 -43.19
CA GLY A 3 -26.13 -4.08 -42.04
C GLY A 3 -25.27 -4.34 -40.80
N ARG A 4 -23.94 -4.42 -40.94
CA ARG A 4 -23.05 -4.86 -39.87
C ARG A 4 -22.24 -3.76 -39.21
N ALA A 5 -21.92 -2.69 -39.93
CA ALA A 5 -20.99 -1.67 -39.47
C ALA A 5 -21.33 -0.28 -40.02
N LEU A 6 -21.18 0.75 -39.19
CA LEU A 6 -21.20 2.14 -39.62
C LEU A 6 -19.77 2.64 -39.82
N LYS A 7 -19.45 3.10 -41.02
CA LYS A 7 -18.16 3.72 -41.34
C LYS A 7 -18.34 5.21 -41.58
N ILE A 8 -17.58 6.02 -40.86
CA ILE A 8 -17.53 7.47 -41.03
C ILE A 8 -16.26 7.79 -41.80
N TRP A 9 -16.40 8.59 -42.85
CA TRP A 9 -15.31 8.98 -43.74
C TRP A 9 -15.15 10.50 -43.72
N ASN A 10 -13.92 10.97 -43.86
CA ASN A 10 -13.68 12.40 -44.03
C ASN A 10 -13.84 12.78 -45.50
N GLU A 11 -14.68 13.78 -45.75
CA GLU A 11 -15.04 14.25 -47.09
C GLU A 11 -13.84 14.78 -47.89
N HIS A 12 -12.87 15.42 -47.21
CA HIS A 12 -11.77 16.11 -47.89
C HIS A 12 -10.65 15.18 -48.35
N ASN A 13 -10.36 14.12 -47.59
CA ASN A 13 -9.23 13.23 -47.85
C ASN A 13 -9.65 11.79 -48.22
N GLY A 14 -10.93 11.45 -48.08
CA GLY A 14 -11.44 10.10 -48.33
C GLY A 14 -10.87 9.04 -47.39
N GLN A 15 -10.23 9.43 -46.28
CA GLN A 15 -9.71 8.49 -45.29
C GLN A 15 -10.81 8.08 -44.32
N PRO A 16 -10.83 6.81 -43.88
CA PRO A 16 -11.79 6.36 -42.89
C PRO A 16 -11.47 7.02 -41.55
N PHE A 17 -12.45 7.71 -40.97
CA PHE A 17 -12.32 8.37 -39.68
C PHE A 17 -12.52 7.36 -38.54
N THR A 18 -13.65 6.64 -38.56
CA THR A 18 -13.93 5.59 -37.58
C THR A 18 -14.90 4.56 -38.14
N SER A 19 -14.86 3.34 -37.59
CA SER A 19 -15.76 2.24 -37.90
C SER A 19 -16.39 1.74 -36.61
N ILE A 20 -17.71 1.77 -36.52
CA ILE A 20 -18.48 1.32 -35.36
C ILE A 20 -19.17 0.01 -35.72
N GLU A 21 -18.83 -1.04 -34.98
CA GLU A 21 -19.41 -2.37 -35.13
C GLU A 21 -20.21 -2.72 -33.87
N PRO A 22 -21.54 -2.59 -33.89
CA PRO A 22 -22.37 -2.86 -32.71
C PRO A 22 -22.54 -4.35 -32.41
N GLY A 23 -22.13 -5.24 -33.31
CA GLY A 23 -22.26 -6.70 -33.15
C GLY A 23 -23.66 -7.25 -33.37
N SER A 24 -24.65 -6.38 -33.59
CA SER A 24 -26.02 -6.71 -33.99
C SER A 24 -26.29 -6.09 -35.35
N ASP A 25 -27.24 -6.65 -36.10
CA ASP A 25 -27.66 -6.07 -37.38
C ASP A 25 -28.29 -4.68 -37.16
N LEU A 26 -27.85 -3.75 -38.01
CA LEU A 26 -28.26 -2.35 -38.06
C LEU A 26 -29.33 -2.16 -39.13
N ASN A 27 -30.47 -1.62 -38.71
CA ASN A 27 -31.57 -1.27 -39.60
C ASN A 27 -31.45 0.18 -40.06
N ASP A 28 -31.18 1.09 -39.13
CA ASP A 28 -31.05 2.52 -39.41
C ASP A 28 -30.20 3.23 -38.34
N PHE A 29 -29.79 4.47 -38.60
CA PHE A 29 -29.08 5.31 -37.65
C PHE A 29 -29.50 6.76 -37.77
N THR A 30 -29.38 7.50 -36.67
CA THR A 30 -29.59 8.94 -36.67
C THR A 30 -28.55 9.63 -35.79
N HIS A 31 -28.05 10.77 -36.25
CA HIS A 31 -27.12 11.59 -35.48
C HIS A 31 -27.87 12.77 -34.86
N TYR A 32 -27.47 13.16 -33.65
CA TYR A 32 -27.99 14.38 -33.04
C TYR A 32 -27.22 15.60 -33.54
N GLN A 33 -27.96 16.61 -34.00
CA GLN A 33 -27.40 17.82 -34.61
C GLN A 33 -26.37 18.49 -33.68
N ASN A 34 -25.23 18.88 -34.26
CA ASN A 34 -24.11 19.54 -33.56
C ASN A 34 -23.57 18.76 -32.35
N SER A 35 -23.68 17.43 -32.35
CA SER A 35 -23.17 16.57 -31.30
C SER A 35 -22.53 15.31 -31.86
N GLY A 36 -21.60 14.73 -31.09
CA GLY A 36 -21.00 13.42 -31.38
C GLY A 36 -21.89 12.21 -31.06
N ILE A 37 -23.16 12.40 -30.70
CA ILE A 37 -24.07 11.29 -30.36
C ILE A 37 -24.75 10.73 -31.61
N ILE A 38 -24.67 9.40 -31.75
CA ILE A 38 -25.32 8.62 -32.80
C ILE A 38 -26.19 7.54 -32.15
N PHE A 39 -27.42 7.42 -32.62
CA PHE A 39 -28.36 6.38 -32.23
C PHE A 39 -28.50 5.36 -33.35
N PHE A 40 -28.51 4.08 -33.01
CA PHE A 40 -28.67 2.97 -33.93
C PHE A 40 -29.96 2.22 -33.65
N ALA A 41 -30.82 2.14 -34.67
CA ALA A 41 -31.90 1.18 -34.70
C ALA A 41 -31.31 -0.19 -35.07
N ASN A 42 -31.23 -1.09 -34.11
CA ASN A 42 -30.68 -2.43 -34.24
C ASN A 42 -31.72 -3.50 -33.87
N ASP A 43 -31.44 -4.75 -34.20
CA ASP A 43 -32.32 -5.90 -33.89
C ASP A 43 -32.20 -6.41 -32.42
N ASP A 44 -31.66 -5.59 -31.52
CA ASP A 44 -31.65 -5.91 -30.08
C ASP A 44 -32.81 -5.23 -29.36
N PRO A 45 -33.24 -5.74 -28.18
CA PRO A 45 -34.27 -5.12 -27.36
C PRO A 45 -33.96 -3.67 -26.92
N LYS A 46 -32.69 -3.25 -27.00
CA LYS A 46 -32.25 -1.89 -26.65
C LYS A 46 -31.58 -1.24 -27.85
N ILE A 47 -32.03 -0.02 -28.16
CA ILE A 47 -31.38 0.89 -29.11
C ILE A 47 -29.96 1.16 -28.61
N LYS A 48 -28.97 0.94 -29.47
CA LYS A 48 -27.57 1.24 -29.16
C LYS A 48 -27.28 2.70 -29.43
N GLN A 49 -26.54 3.33 -28.53
CA GLN A 49 -26.14 4.73 -28.62
C GLN A 49 -24.64 4.84 -28.44
N TYR A 50 -23.99 5.56 -29.33
CA TYR A 50 -22.55 5.78 -29.30
C TYR A 50 -22.27 7.27 -29.25
N PHE A 51 -21.27 7.64 -28.45
CA PHE A 51 -20.76 8.99 -28.38
C PHE A 51 -19.33 9.00 -28.94
N ILE A 52 -19.09 9.91 -29.88
CA ILE A 52 -17.78 10.13 -30.50
C ILE A 52 -17.32 11.54 -30.12
N PRO A 53 -16.48 11.69 -29.08
CA PRO A 53 -16.01 13.00 -28.62
C PRO A 53 -15.31 13.81 -29.73
N ALA A 54 -14.60 13.12 -30.62
CA ALA A 54 -13.87 13.73 -31.72
C ALA A 54 -14.77 14.32 -32.84
N LEU A 55 -16.05 13.95 -32.90
CA LEU A 55 -17.00 14.47 -33.89
C LEU A 55 -17.71 15.74 -33.39
N GLY A 56 -17.90 15.86 -32.08
CA GLY A 56 -18.52 17.03 -31.47
C GLY A 56 -18.88 16.83 -29.99
N PRO A 57 -19.21 17.91 -29.28
CA PRO A 57 -19.49 17.86 -27.85
C PRO A 57 -20.79 17.11 -27.52
N ALA A 58 -20.94 16.71 -26.26
CA ALA A 58 -22.20 16.18 -25.76
C ALA A 58 -23.28 17.28 -25.74
N PRO A 59 -24.56 16.95 -25.97
CA PRO A 59 -25.62 17.94 -25.93
C PRO A 59 -25.88 18.37 -24.49
N LYS A 60 -26.46 19.56 -24.29
CA LYS A 60 -26.62 20.18 -22.96
C LYS A 60 -27.35 19.32 -21.91
N TRP A 61 -28.25 18.44 -22.35
CA TRP A 61 -29.00 17.52 -21.48
C TRP A 61 -28.21 16.26 -21.10
N CYS A 62 -27.06 16.01 -21.74
CA CYS A 62 -26.13 14.92 -21.48
C CYS A 62 -24.70 15.42 -21.21
N SER A 63 -24.54 16.56 -20.54
CA SER A 63 -23.22 17.14 -20.25
C SER A 63 -22.31 16.20 -19.43
N HIS A 64 -22.89 15.34 -18.60
CA HIS A 64 -22.11 14.40 -17.78
C HIS A 64 -21.43 13.30 -18.60
N LEU A 65 -21.90 13.03 -19.83
CA LEU A 65 -21.31 12.01 -20.70
C LEU A 65 -19.87 12.40 -21.12
N GLU A 66 -19.60 13.69 -21.25
CA GLU A 66 -18.25 14.22 -21.52
C GLU A 66 -17.31 13.95 -20.34
N SER A 67 -17.76 14.19 -19.11
CA SER A 67 -17.00 13.85 -17.88
C SER A 67 -16.68 12.36 -17.80
N ILE A 68 -17.66 11.49 -18.07
CA ILE A 68 -17.45 10.03 -18.05
C ILE A 68 -16.46 9.62 -19.14
N SER A 69 -16.53 10.25 -20.32
CA SER A 69 -15.62 9.95 -21.43
C SER A 69 -14.19 10.40 -21.10
N GLU A 70 -14.03 11.57 -20.48
CA GLU A 70 -12.74 12.10 -20.03
C GLU A 70 -12.13 11.21 -18.94
N GLU A 71 -12.92 10.75 -17.97
CA GLU A 71 -12.48 9.79 -16.94
C GLU A 71 -12.01 8.46 -17.57
N LEU A 72 -12.77 7.93 -18.54
CA LEU A 72 -12.40 6.71 -19.27
C LEU A 72 -11.12 6.88 -20.11
N GLU A 73 -10.88 8.07 -20.67
CA GLU A 73 -9.64 8.37 -21.38
C GLU A 73 -8.42 8.43 -20.43
N ILE A 74 -8.62 8.89 -19.19
CA ILE A 74 -7.58 8.89 -18.15
C ILE A 74 -7.23 7.45 -17.75
N ASP A 75 -8.23 6.59 -17.50
CA ASP A 75 -8.01 5.21 -17.07
C ASP A 75 -7.29 4.34 -18.13
N ASN A 76 -7.55 4.57 -19.42
CA ASN A 76 -6.89 3.84 -20.50
C ASN A 76 -5.41 4.22 -20.66
N ASN A 77 -5.01 5.40 -20.21
CA ASN A 77 -3.60 5.76 -20.03
C ASN A 77 -3.06 5.18 -18.73
N SER A 78 -3.27 3.87 -18.51
CA SER A 78 -2.73 3.13 -17.38
C SER A 78 -1.27 3.52 -17.18
N ASN A 79 -1.03 4.32 -16.14
CA ASN A 79 0.30 4.75 -15.81
C ASN A 79 1.03 3.46 -15.47
N VAL A 80 2.01 3.07 -16.27
CA VAL A 80 2.89 1.91 -16.07
C VAL A 80 3.54 1.89 -14.66
N TYR A 81 3.37 2.97 -13.90
CA TYR A 81 3.87 3.20 -12.55
C TYR A 81 2.82 3.12 -11.43
N ASP A 82 1.53 2.96 -11.68
CA ASP A 82 0.51 2.93 -10.60
C ASP A 82 0.71 1.74 -9.64
N ASP A 83 1.21 0.63 -10.17
CA ASP A 83 1.55 -0.56 -9.37
C ASP A 83 2.93 -0.48 -8.70
N PHE A 84 3.68 0.61 -8.87
CA PHE A 84 5.05 0.74 -8.35
C PHE A 84 5.16 1.83 -7.28
N LYS A 85 5.75 1.47 -6.15
CA LYS A 85 6.11 2.41 -5.09
C LYS A 85 7.56 2.83 -5.23
N PHE A 86 7.80 4.14 -5.25
CA PHE A 86 9.15 4.68 -5.08
C PHE A 86 9.63 4.50 -3.64
N VAL A 87 10.81 3.89 -3.49
CA VAL A 87 11.46 3.58 -2.22
C VAL A 87 12.89 4.14 -2.25
N THR A 88 13.30 4.84 -1.19
CA THR A 88 14.67 5.36 -1.07
C THR A 88 15.64 4.24 -0.69
N ARG A 89 16.95 4.44 -0.93
CA ARG A 89 17.99 3.49 -0.50
C ARG A 89 17.91 3.15 1.00
N THR A 90 17.65 4.16 1.84
CA THR A 90 17.49 3.98 3.29
C THR A 90 16.29 3.12 3.65
N GLN A 91 15.14 3.31 2.99
CA GLN A 91 13.96 2.49 3.20
C GLN A 91 14.19 1.06 2.71
N MET A 92 14.90 0.89 1.59
CA MET A 92 15.21 -0.44 1.06
C MET A 92 16.09 -1.26 2.01
N ASP A 93 17.01 -0.57 2.72
CA ASP A 93 17.83 -1.15 3.77
C ASP A 93 16.99 -1.52 5.01
N GLU A 94 16.14 -0.60 5.48
CA GLU A 94 15.23 -0.85 6.60
C GLU A 94 14.34 -2.08 6.35
N PHE A 95 13.79 -2.22 5.14
CA PHE A 95 12.93 -3.35 4.74
C PHE A 95 13.70 -4.64 4.39
N GLY A 96 15.04 -4.67 4.48
CA GLY A 96 15.85 -5.83 4.12
C GLY A 96 15.76 -6.21 2.63
N LEU A 97 15.36 -5.27 1.76
CA LEU A 97 15.14 -5.48 0.33
C LEU A 97 16.39 -5.24 -0.52
N GLN A 98 17.57 -5.09 0.10
CA GLN A 98 18.83 -4.86 -0.62
C GLN A 98 19.13 -5.93 -1.67
N HIS A 99 18.72 -7.17 -1.43
CA HIS A 99 18.90 -8.29 -2.35
C HIS A 99 18.15 -8.14 -3.68
N LEU A 100 17.16 -7.25 -3.76
CA LEU A 100 16.43 -6.96 -5.00
C LEU A 100 17.18 -5.97 -5.90
N ILE A 101 18.19 -5.26 -5.38
CA ILE A 101 19.00 -4.31 -6.15
C ILE A 101 19.76 -5.07 -7.25
N GLY A 102 19.55 -4.66 -8.50
CA GLY A 102 20.13 -5.31 -9.68
C GLY A 102 19.26 -6.38 -10.32
N THR A 103 18.12 -6.72 -9.71
CA THR A 103 17.10 -7.62 -10.28
C THR A 103 16.01 -6.82 -11.01
N ASN A 104 15.28 -7.45 -11.93
CA ASN A 104 14.17 -6.80 -12.65
C ASN A 104 13.02 -6.34 -11.71
N ALA A 105 12.97 -6.86 -10.48
CA ALA A 105 11.96 -6.49 -9.49
C ALA A 105 12.13 -5.08 -8.88
N ALA A 106 13.33 -4.48 -8.98
CA ALA A 106 13.61 -3.15 -8.46
C ALA A 106 14.23 -2.27 -9.56
N ARG A 107 13.44 -1.34 -10.09
CA ARG A 107 13.89 -0.46 -11.16
C ARG A 107 14.57 0.78 -10.58
N ALA A 108 15.86 0.94 -10.84
CA ALA A 108 16.61 2.11 -10.37
C ALA A 108 16.07 3.40 -11.02
N TYR A 109 15.80 4.42 -10.21
CA TYR A 109 15.36 5.72 -10.68
C TYR A 109 15.91 6.84 -9.80
N MET A 110 16.68 7.75 -10.42
CA MET A 110 17.37 8.88 -9.76
C MET A 110 18.19 8.43 -8.54
N HIS A 111 17.62 8.50 -7.34
CA HIS A 111 18.26 8.23 -6.05
C HIS A 111 17.60 7.09 -5.24
N GLY A 112 16.69 6.34 -5.88
CA GLY A 112 15.96 5.25 -5.24
C GLY A 112 15.59 4.16 -6.24
N TYR A 113 14.56 3.39 -5.89
CA TYR A 113 14.07 2.27 -6.68
C TYR A 113 12.55 2.28 -6.72
N PHE A 114 11.99 1.93 -7.86
CA PHE A 114 10.60 1.55 -7.99
C PHE A 114 10.46 0.05 -7.76
N ILE A 115 9.60 -0.32 -6.81
CA ILE A 115 9.31 -1.72 -6.43
C ILE A 115 7.81 -1.92 -6.56
N GLU A 116 7.37 -3.10 -7.00
CA GLU A 116 5.94 -3.45 -7.02
C GLU A 116 5.29 -3.24 -5.63
N MET A 117 4.11 -2.63 -5.63
CA MET A 117 3.33 -2.28 -4.43
C MET A 117 3.02 -3.51 -3.57
N LYS A 118 2.82 -4.67 -4.19
CA LYS A 118 2.62 -5.96 -3.51
C LYS A 118 3.85 -6.39 -2.72
N ALA A 119 5.04 -6.30 -3.32
CA ALA A 119 6.30 -6.63 -2.66
C ALA A 119 6.61 -5.66 -1.52
N TYR A 120 6.40 -4.35 -1.74
CA TYR A 120 6.54 -3.33 -0.71
C TYR A 120 5.63 -3.59 0.51
N THR A 121 4.36 -3.93 0.26
CA THR A 121 3.38 -4.19 1.33
C THR A 121 3.77 -5.41 2.17
N LYS A 122 4.27 -6.48 1.52
CA LYS A 122 4.75 -7.69 2.20
C LYS A 122 5.96 -7.40 3.07
N ALA A 123 6.95 -6.68 2.56
CA ALA A 123 8.17 -6.33 3.29
C ALA A 123 7.86 -5.43 4.50
N ARG A 124 6.98 -4.43 4.31
CA ARG A 124 6.51 -3.57 5.40
C ARG A 124 5.76 -4.34 6.48
N GLY A 125 5.01 -5.38 6.11
CA GLY A 125 4.35 -6.28 7.06
C GLY A 125 5.34 -7.06 7.92
N GLN A 126 6.40 -7.60 7.31
CA GLN A 126 7.45 -8.36 8.01
C GLN A 126 8.21 -7.49 9.03
N ASN A 127 8.58 -6.26 8.66
CA ASN A 127 9.23 -5.32 9.58
C ASN A 127 8.37 -4.90 10.78
N LYS A 128 7.05 -4.79 10.60
CA LYS A 128 6.16 -4.47 11.72
C LYS A 128 6.13 -5.60 12.75
N LEU A 129 6.25 -6.85 12.30
CA LEU A 129 6.29 -8.00 13.20
C LEU A 129 7.59 -8.04 13.99
N SER A 130 8.74 -7.81 13.35
CA SER A 130 10.05 -7.77 14.04
C SER A 130 10.11 -6.67 15.09
N ALA A 131 9.61 -5.46 14.81
CA ALA A 131 9.59 -4.37 15.79
C ALA A 131 8.75 -4.70 17.05
N VAL A 132 7.65 -5.44 16.88
CA VAL A 132 6.82 -5.90 18.01
C VAL A 132 7.54 -7.00 18.81
N GLU A 133 8.27 -7.87 18.13
CA GLU A 133 9.04 -8.95 18.75
C GLU A 133 10.22 -8.42 19.56
N GLU A 134 11.01 -7.49 19.01
CA GLU A 134 12.08 -6.78 19.71
C GLU A 134 11.57 -6.02 20.95
N TYR A 135 10.39 -5.38 20.83
CA TYR A 135 9.76 -4.72 21.97
C TYR A 135 9.43 -5.70 23.10
N ARG A 136 8.89 -6.88 22.76
CA ARG A 136 8.56 -7.94 23.73
C ARG A 136 9.83 -8.48 24.39
N GLU A 137 10.88 -8.77 23.63
CA GLU A 137 12.16 -9.25 24.15
C GLU A 137 12.81 -8.24 25.09
N ARG A 138 12.80 -6.95 24.73
CA ARG A 138 13.31 -5.88 25.59
C ARG A 138 12.56 -5.81 26.91
N LYS A 139 11.23 -5.92 26.87
CA LYS A 139 10.40 -5.94 28.09
C LYS A 139 10.61 -7.19 28.94
N LEU A 140 10.85 -8.34 28.31
CA LEU A 140 11.19 -9.58 29.00
C LEU A 140 12.56 -9.47 29.69
N LYS A 141 13.58 -8.94 29.00
CA LYS A 141 14.91 -8.65 29.60
C LYS A 141 14.80 -7.68 30.77
N GLU A 142 14.04 -6.60 30.62
CA GLU A 142 13.83 -5.61 31.70
C GLU A 142 13.17 -6.25 32.94
N LYS A 143 12.20 -7.15 32.76
CA LYS A 143 11.60 -7.92 33.86
C LYS A 143 12.59 -8.89 34.50
N LEU A 144 13.33 -9.65 33.70
CA LEU A 144 14.32 -10.62 34.18
C LEU A 144 15.43 -9.93 34.99
N GLU A 145 15.87 -8.75 34.56
CA GLU A 145 16.89 -7.97 35.25
C GLU A 145 16.39 -7.42 36.58
N LYS A 146 15.14 -6.95 36.64
CA LYS A 146 14.48 -6.57 37.90
C LYS A 146 14.40 -7.76 38.86
N GLU A 147 14.00 -8.94 38.39
CA GLU A 147 13.95 -10.16 39.19
C GLU A 147 15.34 -10.58 39.70
N ARG A 148 16.38 -10.49 38.86
CA ARG A 148 17.78 -10.75 39.26
C ARG A 148 18.27 -9.77 40.34
N GLN A 149 18.00 -8.47 40.20
CA GLN A 149 18.40 -7.45 41.19
C GLN A 149 17.72 -7.67 42.55
N VAL A 150 16.45 -8.09 42.58
CA VAL A 150 15.73 -8.38 43.83
C VAL A 150 16.29 -9.64 44.53
N SER A 151 16.77 -10.62 43.75
CA SER A 151 17.32 -11.88 44.30
C SER A 151 18.69 -11.74 44.97
N PHE A 152 19.54 -10.80 44.52
CA PHE A 152 20.91 -10.69 45.02
C PHE A 152 21.04 -9.84 46.31
N VAL A 153 20.04 -8.99 46.63
CA VAL A 153 20.15 -7.99 47.71
C VAL A 153 19.55 -8.44 49.06
N LYS A 154 18.99 -9.65 49.19
CA LYS A 154 18.52 -10.20 50.49
C LYS A 154 19.47 -11.22 51.13
N ARG A 155 20.78 -11.05 50.94
CA ARG A 155 21.81 -11.70 51.77
C ARG A 155 22.71 -10.67 52.45
N THR A 156 22.18 -9.51 52.83
CA THR A 156 22.82 -8.71 53.87
C THR A 156 22.49 -9.35 55.20
N THR A 157 23.48 -10.10 55.69
CA THR A 157 23.65 -10.62 57.04
C THR A 157 23.65 -9.47 58.06
N SER A 158 22.53 -8.76 58.20
CA SER A 158 22.31 -7.94 59.39
C SER A 158 21.88 -8.90 60.49
N VAL A 159 22.84 -9.31 61.31
CA VAL A 159 22.54 -10.05 62.54
C VAL A 159 21.63 -9.17 63.38
N ILE A 160 20.35 -9.55 63.46
CA ILE A 160 19.33 -8.79 64.18
C ILE A 160 19.64 -8.92 65.67
N LEU A 161 20.18 -7.86 66.28
CA LEU A 161 20.42 -7.82 67.72
C LEU A 161 19.07 -7.65 68.48
N PRO A 162 18.90 -8.32 69.63
CA PRO A 162 17.70 -8.20 70.44
C PRO A 162 17.53 -6.78 71.02
N LYS A 163 16.29 -6.36 71.22
CA LYS A 163 15.93 -4.97 71.61
C LYS A 163 16.24 -4.64 73.08
N VAL A 164 16.40 -5.66 73.94
CA VAL A 164 16.74 -5.51 75.36
C VAL A 164 18.13 -6.12 75.57
N ASN A 165 18.97 -5.47 76.38
CA ASN A 165 20.38 -5.84 76.61
C ASN A 165 21.25 -5.85 75.35
N ARG A 166 21.03 -4.88 74.45
CA ARG A 166 21.75 -4.73 73.18
C ARG A 166 23.27 -4.63 73.34
N GLU A 167 23.74 -3.91 74.37
CA GLU A 167 25.17 -3.78 74.66
C GLU A 167 25.82 -5.11 75.09
N LEU A 168 25.13 -5.91 75.90
CA LEU A 168 25.62 -7.23 76.31
C LEU A 168 25.67 -8.20 75.13
N ALA A 169 24.63 -8.19 74.28
CA ALA A 169 24.58 -9.02 73.08
C ALA A 169 25.70 -8.66 72.08
N SER A 170 26.06 -7.38 71.98
CA SER A 170 27.19 -6.93 71.15
C SER A 170 28.53 -7.41 71.70
N ARG A 171 28.75 -7.37 73.02
CA ARG A 171 29.98 -7.86 73.66
C ARG A 171 30.13 -9.38 73.52
N LEU A 172 29.06 -10.13 73.73
CA LEU A 172 29.09 -11.59 73.57
C LEU A 172 29.43 -11.99 72.12
N GLN A 173 28.95 -11.25 71.12
CA GLN A 173 29.31 -11.52 69.72
C GLN A 173 30.78 -11.21 69.43
N SER A 174 31.34 -10.14 69.99
CA SER A 174 32.77 -9.83 69.82
C SER A 174 33.68 -10.84 70.53
N ASP A 175 33.27 -11.32 71.70
CA ASP A 175 34.04 -12.30 72.47
C ASP A 175 34.00 -13.68 71.80
N VAL A 176 32.85 -14.08 71.25
CA VAL A 176 32.71 -15.31 70.47
C VAL A 176 33.52 -15.26 69.18
N SER A 177 33.63 -14.10 68.52
CA SER A 177 34.48 -13.97 67.33
C SER A 177 35.98 -14.08 67.63
N PHE A 178 36.42 -13.74 68.84
CA PHE A 178 37.82 -13.84 69.29
C PHE A 178 38.24 -15.26 69.70
N ILE A 179 37.29 -16.14 70.00
CA ILE A 179 37.56 -17.54 70.41
C ILE A 179 37.69 -18.49 69.20
N VAL A 180 37.25 -18.05 68.02
CA VAL A 180 37.24 -18.86 66.79
C VAL A 180 38.44 -18.57 65.87
N GLU A 181 39.27 -17.58 66.23
CA GLU A 181 40.60 -17.33 65.63
C GLU A 181 41.71 -17.98 66.49
#